data_AF-A0A9D4ZP54-F1
#
_entry.id   AF-A0A9D4ZP54-F1
#
_cell.length_a   1.000
_cell.length_b   1.000
_cell.length_c   1.000
_cell.angle_alpha   90.00
_cell.angle_beta   90.00
_cell.angle_gamma   90.00
#
_symmetry.space_group_name_H-M   'P 1'
#
loop_
_entity.id
_entity.type
_entity.pdbx_description
1 polymer ?
#
loop_
_entity_poly.entity_id
_entity_poly.type
_entity_poly.pdbx_seq_one_letter_code
_entity_poly.pdbx_strand_id
1 'polypeptide(L)'
;MEKERELLECQVKATQSLCCRNLVKAEKDLQQTQSRLRETQNEAAVLLEGKHQEMERLQKESDDCKAQPGHLAAFIRQRTPDAGAAARTEATRRPEKCSQVQVLPLPSNSSQVQVLSLSPLPNSSQVQVLPLPSSLASNLAFSGVSAYEGKVKNRATPVNLPVKLIKSEAILSEGVVLFSIILNKPLKASESTLVDVYRVFTHLLKPFPEEITQSDV
;
A
#
# COMPACT_ATOMS: atom_id res chain seq x y z
N MET A 1 64.19 -34.39 3.69
CA MET A 1 64.44 -33.07 4.28
C MET A 1 64.55 -31.94 3.24
N GLU A 2 65.58 -31.87 2.39
CA GLU A 2 65.75 -30.70 1.49
C GLU A 2 64.68 -30.63 0.37
N LYS A 3 64.39 -31.76 -0.29
CA LYS A 3 63.31 -31.86 -1.29
C LYS A 3 61.91 -31.54 -0.75
N GLU A 4 61.64 -31.87 0.51
CA GLU A 4 60.35 -31.58 1.17
C GLU A 4 60.21 -30.08 1.47
N ARG A 5 61.33 -29.41 1.80
CA ARG A 5 61.36 -27.96 1.98
C ARG A 5 61.07 -27.24 0.65
N GLU A 6 61.69 -27.67 -0.45
CA GLU A 6 61.45 -27.10 -1.78
C GLU A 6 59.98 -27.28 -2.22
N LEU A 7 59.40 -28.45 -1.94
CA LEU A 7 57.99 -28.71 -2.24
C LEU A 7 57.05 -27.81 -1.45
N LEU A 8 57.30 -27.65 -0.13
CA LEU A 8 56.53 -26.73 0.70
C LEU A 8 56.63 -25.28 0.21
N GLU A 9 57.83 -24.83 -0.14
CA GLU A 9 58.04 -23.47 -0.62
C GLU A 9 57.29 -23.21 -1.94
N CYS A 10 57.30 -24.19 -2.85
CA CYS A 10 56.53 -24.14 -4.09
C CYS A 10 55.02 -24.06 -3.83
N GLN A 11 54.51 -24.87 -2.89
CA GLN A 11 53.09 -24.87 -2.51
C GLN A 11 52.66 -23.54 -1.88
N VAL A 12 53.48 -22.97 -0.98
CA VAL A 12 53.22 -21.67 -0.36
C VAL A 12 53.16 -20.57 -1.42
N LYS A 13 54.12 -20.53 -2.35
CA LYS A 13 54.12 -19.55 -3.45
C LYS A 13 52.91 -19.69 -4.37
N ALA A 14 52.50 -20.92 -4.69
CA ALA A 14 51.31 -21.18 -5.50
C ALA A 14 50.03 -20.70 -4.81
N THR A 15 49.85 -21.02 -3.53
CA THR A 15 48.70 -20.57 -2.73
C THR A 15 48.68 -19.05 -2.58
N GLN A 16 49.84 -18.43 -2.32
CA GLN A 16 49.96 -16.97 -2.22
C GLN A 16 49.57 -16.29 -3.54
N SER A 17 50.07 -16.78 -4.68
CA SER A 17 49.73 -16.26 -6.00
C SER A 17 48.23 -16.38 -6.31
N LEU A 18 47.60 -17.49 -5.93
CA LEU A 18 46.16 -17.68 -6.10
C LEU A 18 45.37 -16.72 -5.21
N CYS A 19 45.77 -16.56 -3.95
CA CYS A 19 45.15 -15.64 -3.00
C CYS A 19 45.21 -14.19 -3.52
N CYS A 20 46.37 -13.74 -3.99
CA CYS A 20 46.53 -12.39 -4.56
C CYS A 20 45.62 -12.16 -5.76
N ARG A 21 45.50 -13.12 -6.67
CA ARG A 21 44.61 -13.01 -7.85
C ARG A 21 43.13 -12.90 -7.44
N ASN A 22 42.72 -13.69 -6.45
CA ASN A 22 41.35 -13.65 -5.95
C ASN A 22 41.03 -12.33 -5.24
N LEU A 23 41.97 -11.79 -4.46
CA LEU A 23 41.82 -10.49 -3.80
C LEU A 23 41.68 -9.35 -4.81
N VAL A 24 42.56 -9.28 -5.82
CA VAL A 24 42.49 -8.25 -6.86
C VAL A 24 41.18 -8.34 -7.64
N LYS A 25 40.70 -9.56 -7.92
CA LYS A 25 39.39 -9.75 -8.57
C LYS A 25 38.25 -9.25 -7.68
N ALA A 26 38.24 -9.63 -6.41
CA ALA A 26 37.21 -9.21 -5.46
C ALA A 26 37.19 -7.69 -5.26
N GLU A 27 38.35 -7.04 -5.23
CA GLU A 27 38.46 -5.59 -5.13
C GLU A 27 37.86 -4.89 -6.37
N LYS A 28 38.14 -5.42 -7.57
CA LYS A 28 37.55 -4.89 -8.81
C LYS A 28 36.03 -5.07 -8.85
N ASP A 29 35.54 -6.23 -8.44
CA ASP A 29 34.11 -6.52 -8.37
C ASP A 29 33.40 -5.60 -7.33
N LEU A 30 34.07 -5.31 -6.21
CA LEU A 30 33.58 -4.36 -5.21
C LEU A 30 33.53 -2.93 -5.77
N GLN A 31 34.60 -2.47 -6.45
CA GLN A 31 34.62 -1.14 -7.08
C GLN A 31 33.51 -1.00 -8.13
N GLN A 32 33.28 -2.04 -8.95
CA GLN A 32 32.20 -2.06 -9.92
C GLN A 32 30.81 -2.03 -9.26
N THR A 33 30.66 -2.72 -8.12
CA THR A 33 29.39 -2.71 -7.36
C THR A 33 29.13 -1.32 -6.77
N GLN A 34 30.17 -0.67 -6.24
CA GLN A 34 30.06 0.68 -5.72
C GLN A 34 29.70 1.72 -6.79
N SER A 35 30.25 1.59 -8.01
CA SER A 35 29.88 2.50 -9.10
C SER A 35 28.42 2.36 -9.52
N ARG A 36 27.93 1.11 -9.64
CA ARG A 36 26.51 0.83 -9.92
C ARG A 36 25.59 1.39 -8.84
N LEU A 37 25.95 1.25 -7.57
CA LEU A 37 25.15 1.78 -6.48
C LEU A 37 25.04 3.32 -6.56
N ARG A 38 26.14 4.01 -6.90
CA ARG A 38 26.11 5.47 -7.10
C ARG A 38 25.23 5.87 -8.29
N GLU A 39 25.29 5.14 -9.39
CA GLU A 39 24.41 5.36 -10.55
C GLU A 39 22.93 5.23 -10.15
N THR A 40 22.56 4.14 -9.47
CA THR A 40 21.18 3.93 -8.99
C THR A 40 20.75 5.01 -7.98
N GLN A 41 21.64 5.46 -7.09
CA GLN A 41 21.35 6.56 -6.17
C GLN A 41 21.07 7.87 -6.91
N ASN A 42 21.85 8.17 -7.95
CA ASN A 42 21.64 9.37 -8.78
C ASN A 42 20.32 9.28 -9.57
N GLU A 43 20.01 8.12 -10.16
CA GLU A 43 18.73 7.90 -10.86
C GLU A 43 17.53 8.08 -9.90
N ALA A 44 17.62 7.54 -8.69
CA ALA A 44 16.60 7.71 -7.67
C ALA A 44 16.44 9.18 -7.25
N ALA A 45 17.54 9.93 -7.12
CA ALA A 45 17.50 11.35 -6.79
C ALA A 45 16.76 12.17 -7.87
N VAL A 46 17.09 11.94 -9.15
CA VAL A 46 16.41 12.61 -10.29
C VAL A 46 14.92 12.28 -10.31
N LEU A 47 14.55 11.02 -10.05
CA LEU A 47 13.14 10.62 -10.00
C LEU A 47 12.39 11.31 -8.86
N LEU A 48 13.00 11.42 -7.68
CA LEU A 48 12.41 12.11 -6.53
C LEU A 48 12.23 13.60 -6.78
N GLU A 49 13.21 14.28 -7.40
CA GLU A 49 13.09 15.68 -7.80
C GLU A 49 11.94 15.88 -8.80
N GLY A 50 11.83 15.01 -9.80
CA GLY A 50 10.72 15.05 -10.76
C GLY A 50 9.35 14.88 -10.09
N LYS A 51 9.24 13.95 -9.12
CA LYS A 51 8.01 13.75 -8.36
C LYS A 51 7.68 14.92 -7.44
N HIS A 52 8.68 15.59 -6.88
CA HIS A 52 8.48 16.79 -6.08
C HIS A 52 7.91 17.94 -6.92
N GLN A 53 8.45 18.17 -8.11
CA GLN A 53 7.93 19.17 -9.05
C GLN A 53 6.48 18.88 -9.50
N GLU A 54 6.15 17.60 -9.72
CA GLU A 54 4.79 17.17 -10.06
C GLU A 54 3.81 17.45 -8.89
N MET A 55 4.21 17.14 -7.67
CA MET A 55 3.43 17.44 -6.47
C MET A 55 3.18 18.95 -6.33
N GLU A 56 4.21 19.77 -6.53
CA GLU A 56 4.10 21.24 -6.43
C GLU A 56 3.15 21.81 -7.50
N ARG A 57 3.17 21.26 -8.73
CA ARG A 57 2.21 21.62 -9.78
C ARG A 57 0.77 21.29 -9.40
N LEU A 58 0.52 20.07 -8.90
CA LEU A 58 -0.83 19.65 -8.48
C LEU A 58 -1.33 20.47 -7.29
N GLN A 59 -0.43 20.83 -6.36
CA GLN A 59 -0.77 21.71 -5.24
C GLN A 59 -1.21 23.08 -5.74
N LYS A 60 -0.48 23.67 -6.68
CA LYS A 60 -0.84 24.96 -7.29
C LYS A 60 -2.19 24.89 -8.02
N GLU A 61 -2.45 23.85 -8.81
CA GLU A 61 -3.74 23.65 -9.48
C GLU A 61 -4.90 23.50 -8.46
N SER A 62 -4.66 22.81 -7.34
CA SER A 62 -5.64 22.69 -6.27
C SER A 62 -5.97 24.04 -5.63
N ASP A 63 -4.96 24.87 -5.41
CA ASP A 63 -5.15 26.19 -4.80
C ASP A 63 -5.82 27.18 -5.76
N ASP A 64 -5.52 27.12 -7.06
CA ASP A 64 -6.21 27.87 -8.11
C ASP A 64 -7.71 27.48 -8.21
N CYS A 65 -8.03 26.18 -8.08
CA CYS A 65 -9.41 25.71 -8.07
C CYS A 65 -10.21 26.20 -6.84
N LYS A 66 -9.55 26.37 -5.68
CA LYS A 66 -10.19 26.93 -4.48
C LYS A 66 -10.45 28.44 -4.60
N ALA A 67 -9.68 29.14 -5.43
CA ALA A 67 -9.82 30.58 -5.66
C ALA A 67 -11.01 30.97 -6.57
N GLN A 68 -11.69 30.02 -7.22
CA GLN A 68 -12.91 30.26 -8.00
C GLN A 68 -14.19 29.61 -7.41
N PRO A 69 -14.70 30.06 -6.25
CA PRO A 69 -16.00 29.61 -5.76
C PRO A 69 -17.20 30.26 -6.50
N GLY A 70 -16.97 31.21 -7.42
CA GLY A 70 -18.00 32.11 -7.94
C GLY A 70 -18.90 31.57 -9.07
N HIS A 71 -18.49 30.53 -9.82
CA HIS A 71 -19.20 30.17 -11.05
C HIS A 71 -20.32 29.11 -10.89
N LEU A 72 -20.26 28.25 -9.87
CA LEU A 72 -21.29 27.21 -9.66
C LEU A 72 -22.55 27.73 -8.95
N ALA A 73 -22.45 28.78 -8.14
CA ALA A 73 -23.60 29.34 -7.42
C ALA A 73 -24.61 30.05 -8.34
N ALA A 74 -24.16 30.57 -9.50
CA ALA A 74 -25.02 31.25 -10.46
C ALA A 74 -25.90 30.29 -11.27
N PHE A 75 -25.47 29.04 -11.47
CA PHE A 75 -26.19 28.08 -12.31
C PHE A 75 -27.37 27.43 -11.58
N ILE A 76 -27.33 27.36 -10.24
CA ILE A 76 -28.38 26.72 -9.43
C ILE A 76 -29.58 27.67 -9.20
N ARG A 77 -29.44 28.98 -9.40
CA ARG A 77 -30.52 29.96 -9.15
C ARG A 77 -31.49 30.20 -10.32
N GLN A 78 -31.27 29.64 -11.51
CA GLN A 78 -32.11 29.94 -12.69
C GLN A 78 -33.19 28.89 -13.02
N ARG A 79 -33.42 27.88 -12.18
CA ARG A 79 -34.49 26.88 -12.41
C ARG A 79 -35.37 26.64 -11.19
N THR A 80 -36.23 27.59 -10.88
CA THR A 80 -37.50 27.31 -10.18
C THR A 80 -38.57 28.24 -10.73
N PRO A 81 -39.61 27.72 -11.39
CA PRO A 81 -40.94 28.30 -11.32
C PRO A 81 -41.77 27.54 -10.27
N ASP A 82 -42.54 28.34 -9.51
CA ASP A 82 -43.58 27.94 -8.57
C ASP A 82 -44.63 27.02 -9.20
N ALA A 83 -45.12 26.04 -8.41
CA ALA A 83 -46.53 25.82 -8.10
C ALA A 83 -46.83 24.34 -7.74
N GLY A 84 -47.41 24.15 -6.54
CA GLY A 84 -48.71 23.50 -6.41
C GLY A 84 -48.81 21.96 -6.37
N ALA A 85 -48.93 21.45 -5.15
CA ALA A 85 -49.89 20.41 -4.70
C ALA A 85 -49.76 18.93 -5.16
N ALA A 86 -49.60 18.09 -4.13
CA ALA A 86 -50.22 16.78 -3.92
C ALA A 86 -49.89 15.62 -4.88
N ALA A 87 -48.99 14.74 -4.43
CA ALA A 87 -49.21 13.30 -4.48
C ALA A 87 -48.30 12.59 -3.47
N ARG A 88 -48.90 11.80 -2.58
CA ARG A 88 -48.21 10.74 -1.85
C ARG A 88 -47.70 9.73 -2.86
N THR A 89 -46.38 9.53 -2.90
CA THR A 89 -45.80 8.23 -3.20
C THR A 89 -44.45 8.13 -2.52
N GLU A 90 -44.43 7.18 -1.61
CA GLU A 90 -43.32 6.62 -0.87
C GLU A 90 -42.23 6.16 -1.86
N ALA A 91 -41.23 7.01 -2.09
CA ALA A 91 -40.05 6.70 -2.89
C ALA A 91 -38.88 6.45 -1.95
N THR A 92 -38.85 5.24 -1.42
CA THR A 92 -37.71 4.51 -0.87
C THR A 92 -36.40 4.98 -1.53
N ARG A 93 -35.59 5.74 -0.78
CA ARG A 93 -34.18 5.97 -1.11
C ARG A 93 -33.53 4.60 -1.25
N ARG A 94 -33.15 4.24 -2.48
CA ARG A 94 -32.40 3.01 -2.74
C ARG A 94 -31.06 3.11 -2.02
N PRO A 95 -30.71 2.18 -1.12
CA PRO A 95 -29.37 2.11 -0.58
C PRO A 95 -28.43 1.70 -1.72
N GLU A 96 -27.33 2.42 -1.91
CA GLU A 96 -26.21 1.94 -2.72
C GLU A 96 -25.76 0.60 -2.13
N LYS A 97 -26.12 -0.50 -2.80
CA LYS A 97 -25.85 -1.86 -2.34
C LYS A 97 -24.35 -2.12 -2.44
N CYS A 98 -23.66 -2.01 -1.30
CA CYS A 98 -22.27 -2.41 -1.17
C CYS A 98 -22.14 -3.94 -1.19
N SER A 99 -21.20 -4.43 -2.00
CA SER A 99 -20.81 -5.83 -2.03
C SER A 99 -20.24 -6.25 -0.66
N GLN A 100 -20.78 -7.34 -0.10
CA GLN A 100 -20.36 -7.90 1.18
C GLN A 100 -19.05 -8.68 1.04
N VAL A 101 -18.12 -8.47 1.97
CA VAL A 101 -16.80 -9.11 2.01
C VAL A 101 -16.72 -10.11 3.15
N GLN A 102 -16.22 -11.31 2.86
CA GLN A 102 -15.92 -12.32 3.88
C GLN A 102 -14.43 -12.24 4.22
N VAL A 103 -14.12 -11.73 5.41
CA VAL A 103 -12.75 -11.57 5.90
C VAL A 103 -12.41 -12.75 6.79
N LEU A 104 -11.35 -13.50 6.46
CA LEU A 104 -10.75 -14.48 7.36
C LEU A 104 -9.61 -13.80 8.14
N PRO A 105 -9.67 -13.68 9.48
CA PRO A 105 -8.61 -13.05 10.25
C PRO A 105 -7.41 -14.00 10.38
N LEU A 106 -6.22 -13.50 10.05
CA LEU A 106 -4.94 -14.10 10.42
C LEU A 106 -4.20 -13.16 11.39
N PRO A 107 -3.47 -13.69 12.38
CA PRO A 107 -2.84 -12.90 13.46
C PRO A 107 -1.56 -12.15 13.04
N SER A 108 -1.46 -11.76 11.77
CA SER A 108 -0.29 -11.07 11.19
C SER A 108 -0.66 -9.64 10.80
N ASN A 109 0.29 -8.71 10.92
CA ASN A 109 0.18 -7.32 10.43
C ASN A 109 -0.06 -7.23 8.91
N SER A 110 0.15 -8.36 8.21
CA SER A 110 -0.35 -8.61 6.86
C SER A 110 -1.44 -9.68 6.89
N SER A 111 -2.57 -9.39 6.27
CA SER A 111 -3.65 -10.35 6.08
C SER A 111 -3.99 -10.42 4.60
N GLN A 112 -3.99 -11.64 4.05
CA GLN A 112 -4.54 -11.89 2.73
C GLN A 112 -6.05 -12.04 2.86
N VAL A 113 -6.80 -11.20 2.16
CA VAL A 113 -8.26 -11.17 2.18
C VAL A 113 -8.77 -11.52 0.79
N GLN A 114 -9.66 -12.51 0.72
CA GLN A 114 -10.39 -12.81 -0.51
C GLN A 114 -11.63 -11.92 -0.58
N VAL A 115 -11.69 -11.10 -1.62
CA VAL A 115 -12.84 -10.25 -1.89
C VAL A 115 -13.74 -10.94 -2.91
N LEU A 116 -15.00 -11.18 -2.52
CA LEU A 116 -16.01 -11.83 -3.34
C LEU A 116 -17.09 -10.82 -3.73
N SER A 117 -17.44 -10.76 -5.02
CA SER A 117 -18.59 -9.97 -5.47
C SER A 117 -19.87 -10.78 -5.34
N LEU A 118 -20.69 -10.47 -4.31
CA LEU A 118 -22.01 -11.09 -4.08
C LEU A 118 -23.16 -10.35 -4.78
N SER A 119 -22.86 -9.36 -5.61
CA SER A 119 -23.86 -8.51 -6.27
C SER A 119 -24.24 -9.05 -7.66
N PRO A 120 -25.53 -9.09 -8.05
CA PRO A 120 -25.96 -9.48 -9.39
C PRO A 120 -25.60 -8.47 -10.49
N LEU A 121 -25.09 -7.30 -10.10
CA LEU A 121 -24.73 -6.21 -10.99
C LEU A 121 -23.23 -6.27 -11.26
N PRO A 122 -22.80 -6.41 -12.54
CA PRO A 122 -21.40 -6.22 -12.88
C PRO A 122 -21.07 -4.73 -12.63
N ASN A 123 -19.82 -4.40 -12.27
CA ASN A 123 -19.25 -3.04 -12.32
C ASN A 123 -19.09 -2.26 -10.99
N SER A 124 -19.13 -2.87 -9.80
CA SER A 124 -18.68 -2.14 -8.59
C SER A 124 -17.16 -2.15 -8.49
N SER A 125 -16.51 -1.03 -8.82
CA SER A 125 -15.07 -0.83 -8.62
C SER A 125 -14.72 -0.48 -7.17
N GLN A 126 -15.70 -0.17 -6.33
CA GLN A 126 -15.48 0.12 -4.91
C GLN A 126 -15.95 -1.06 -4.05
N VAL A 127 -15.10 -1.47 -3.11
CA VAL A 127 -15.40 -2.55 -2.16
C VAL A 127 -15.11 -2.06 -0.74
N GLN A 128 -16.03 -2.32 0.19
CA GLN A 128 -15.83 -2.09 1.63
C GLN A 128 -15.15 -3.32 2.22
N VAL A 129 -13.88 -3.22 2.60
CA VAL A 129 -13.08 -4.44 2.79
C VAL A 129 -12.76 -4.74 4.24
N LEU A 130 -12.80 -3.78 5.16
CA LEU A 130 -12.22 -4.09 6.46
C LEU A 130 -12.77 -3.28 7.64
N PRO A 131 -13.58 -3.89 8.53
CA PRO A 131 -13.88 -3.30 9.82
C PRO A 131 -12.61 -3.26 10.69
N LEU A 132 -12.40 -2.15 11.38
CA LEU A 132 -11.36 -1.99 12.40
C LEU A 132 -12.00 -1.44 13.68
N PRO A 133 -11.78 -2.06 14.85
CA PRO A 133 -12.21 -1.48 16.12
C PRO A 133 -11.64 -0.07 16.30
N SER A 134 -12.47 0.85 16.74
CA SER A 134 -12.13 2.25 17.00
C SER A 134 -10.94 2.42 17.95
N SER A 135 -10.81 1.52 18.94
CA SER A 135 -9.67 1.44 19.86
C SER A 135 -8.34 1.14 19.19
N LEU A 136 -8.36 0.42 18.07
CA LEU A 136 -7.17 0.14 17.25
C LEU A 136 -6.99 1.20 16.15
N ALA A 137 -8.08 1.81 15.68
CA ALA A 137 -8.05 2.83 14.65
C ALA A 137 -7.30 4.10 15.09
N SER A 138 -7.36 4.46 16.39
CA SER A 138 -6.58 5.60 16.93
C SER A 138 -5.07 5.39 16.85
N ASN A 139 -4.63 4.13 16.83
CA ASN A 139 -3.24 3.72 16.78
C ASN A 139 -2.79 3.34 15.36
N LEU A 140 -3.64 3.51 14.35
CA LEU A 140 -3.31 3.17 12.97
C LEU A 140 -2.45 4.30 12.34
N ALA A 141 -1.18 4.02 12.08
CA ALA A 141 -0.28 4.97 11.41
C ALA A 141 -0.37 4.86 9.88
N PHE A 142 -0.56 3.65 9.36
CA PHE A 142 -0.61 3.41 7.93
C PHE A 142 -1.48 2.19 7.61
N SER A 143 -2.26 2.31 6.55
CA SER A 143 -3.01 1.19 5.97
C SER A 143 -2.84 1.24 4.47
N GLY A 144 -2.49 0.12 3.89
CA GLY A 144 -2.53 -0.01 2.46
C GLY A 144 -2.84 -1.43 2.04
N VAL A 145 -3.10 -1.52 0.75
CA VAL A 145 -3.79 -2.64 0.16
C VAL A 145 -3.14 -2.87 -1.18
N SER A 146 -2.72 -4.09 -1.45
CA SER A 146 -2.15 -4.48 -2.74
C SER A 146 -2.90 -5.66 -3.32
N ALA A 147 -3.24 -5.59 -4.61
CA ALA A 147 -3.77 -6.72 -5.35
C ALA A 147 -2.70 -7.25 -6.31
N TYR A 148 -2.71 -8.56 -6.55
CA TYR A 148 -1.89 -9.17 -7.57
C TYR A 148 -2.66 -9.20 -8.89
N GLU A 149 -2.16 -8.50 -9.89
CA GLU A 149 -2.73 -8.54 -11.24
C GLU A 149 -1.90 -9.45 -12.15
N GLY A 150 -2.49 -10.55 -12.64
CA GLY A 150 -1.87 -11.40 -13.66
C GLY A 150 -2.45 -12.82 -13.72
N LYS A 151 -2.72 -13.31 -14.93
CA LYS A 151 -2.86 -14.75 -15.19
C LYS A 151 -1.49 -15.27 -15.62
N VAL A 152 -1.08 -16.42 -15.07
CA VAL A 152 0.00 -17.31 -15.57
C VAL A 152 1.43 -17.04 -15.07
N LYS A 153 1.92 -18.01 -14.29
CA LYS A 153 3.27 -18.61 -14.19
C LYS A 153 4.54 -17.76 -13.99
N ASN A 154 4.59 -16.44 -14.20
CA ASN A 154 5.80 -15.66 -13.91
C ASN A 154 5.48 -14.26 -13.35
N ARG A 155 5.94 -14.02 -12.12
CA ARG A 155 6.01 -12.74 -11.39
C ARG A 155 4.75 -11.86 -11.50
N ALA A 156 3.74 -12.16 -10.67
CA ALA A 156 2.66 -11.21 -10.41
C ALA A 156 3.23 -9.98 -9.69
N THR A 157 3.12 -8.81 -10.30
CA THR A 157 3.53 -7.55 -9.68
C THR A 157 2.43 -7.08 -8.73
N PRO A 158 2.73 -6.80 -7.45
CA PRO A 158 1.75 -6.23 -6.55
C PRO A 158 1.43 -4.80 -6.99
N VAL A 159 0.14 -4.50 -7.14
CA VAL A 159 -0.36 -3.16 -7.47
C VAL A 159 -1.02 -2.57 -6.24
N ASN A 160 -0.54 -1.41 -5.78
CA ASN A 160 -1.15 -0.70 -4.66
C ASN A 160 -2.53 -0.15 -5.06
N LEU A 161 -3.52 -0.44 -4.25
CA LEU A 161 -4.90 0.00 -4.42
C LEU A 161 -5.18 1.24 -3.55
N PRO A 162 -5.90 2.24 -4.06
CA PRO A 162 -6.33 3.38 -3.26
C PRO A 162 -7.22 2.94 -2.09
N VAL A 163 -6.89 3.40 -0.89
CA VAL A 163 -7.67 3.17 0.34
C VAL A 163 -8.33 4.48 0.76
N LYS A 164 -9.64 4.45 0.94
CA LYS A 164 -10.42 5.59 1.44
C LYS A 164 -11.12 5.21 2.73
N LEU A 165 -10.87 6.00 3.78
CA LEU A 165 -11.58 5.91 5.05
C LEU A 165 -13.06 6.23 4.83
N ILE A 166 -13.94 5.29 5.17
CA ILE A 166 -15.37 5.54 5.26
C ILE A 166 -15.65 5.85 6.73
N LYS A 167 -15.83 7.13 7.04
CA LYS A 167 -16.52 7.50 8.28
C LYS A 167 -17.97 7.07 8.10
N SER A 168 -18.33 5.93 8.67
CA SER A 168 -19.72 5.47 8.65
C SER A 168 -20.49 6.30 9.65
N GLU A 169 -21.19 7.33 9.16
CA GLU A 169 -22.08 8.16 9.98
C GLU A 169 -23.45 7.50 10.18
N ALA A 170 -23.61 6.24 9.77
CA ALA A 170 -24.88 5.53 9.83
C ALA A 170 -24.69 4.01 10.06
N ILE A 171 -25.22 3.55 11.20
CA ILE A 171 -25.84 2.23 11.41
C ILE A 171 -24.91 1.03 11.69
N LEU A 172 -23.59 1.12 11.53
CA LEU A 172 -22.69 0.05 12.00
C LEU A 172 -22.24 0.36 13.42
N SER A 173 -22.49 -0.59 14.34
CA SER A 173 -22.26 -0.51 15.79
C SER A 173 -21.17 0.47 16.19
N GLU A 174 -21.52 1.37 17.10
CA GLU A 174 -20.61 2.34 17.72
C GLU A 174 -19.25 1.69 17.99
N GLY A 175 -18.20 2.25 17.37
CA GLY A 175 -16.84 1.81 17.63
C GLY A 175 -16.19 0.92 16.56
N VAL A 176 -16.72 0.85 15.33
CA VAL A 176 -16.01 0.25 14.18
C VAL A 176 -15.80 1.28 13.07
N VAL A 177 -14.57 1.34 12.57
CA VAL A 177 -14.15 2.17 11.44
C VAL A 177 -14.08 1.31 10.18
N LEU A 178 -14.69 1.78 9.10
CA LEU A 178 -14.67 1.08 7.81
C LEU A 178 -13.66 1.72 6.84
N PHE A 179 -13.05 0.86 6.03
CA PHE A 179 -12.21 1.26 4.92
C PHE A 179 -12.81 0.74 3.61
N SER A 180 -12.89 1.61 2.61
CA SER A 180 -13.12 1.20 1.23
C SER A 180 -11.82 1.15 0.46
N ILE A 181 -11.77 0.22 -0.47
CA ILE A 181 -10.73 0.13 -1.48
C ILE A 181 -11.35 0.32 -2.84
N ILE A 182 -10.60 0.93 -3.74
CA ILE A 182 -10.97 1.05 -5.14
C ILE A 182 -10.15 0.02 -5.91
N LEU A 183 -10.83 -0.91 -6.55
CA LEU A 183 -10.22 -1.90 -7.43
C LEU A 183 -9.96 -1.25 -8.80
N ASN A 184 -8.77 -1.49 -9.36
CA ASN A 184 -8.42 -1.03 -10.71
C ASN A 184 -9.31 -1.68 -11.79
N LYS A 185 -9.74 -2.92 -11.53
CA LYS A 185 -10.64 -3.68 -12.40
C LYS A 185 -11.91 -4.02 -11.61
N PRO A 186 -13.09 -3.64 -12.10
CA PRO A 186 -14.33 -4.06 -11.46
C PRO A 186 -14.44 -5.58 -11.53
N LEU A 187 -14.86 -6.19 -10.42
CA LEU A 187 -15.13 -7.62 -10.38
C LEU A 187 -16.43 -7.93 -11.11
N LYS A 188 -16.41 -8.96 -11.95
CA LYS A 188 -17.64 -9.52 -12.49
C LYS A 188 -18.42 -10.24 -11.38
N ALA A 189 -19.71 -10.44 -11.60
CA ALA A 189 -20.51 -11.27 -10.69
C ALA A 189 -19.86 -12.66 -10.57
N SER A 190 -19.75 -13.19 -9.35
CA SER A 190 -19.07 -14.46 -9.03
C SER A 190 -17.55 -14.48 -9.25
N GLU A 191 -16.92 -13.34 -9.53
CA GLU A 191 -15.46 -13.23 -9.55
C GLU A 191 -14.93 -12.89 -8.16
N SER A 192 -13.77 -13.46 -7.83
CA SER A 192 -13.05 -13.19 -6.59
C SER A 192 -11.66 -12.69 -6.90
N THR A 193 -11.18 -11.72 -6.13
CA THR A 193 -9.77 -11.30 -6.18
C THR A 193 -9.15 -11.42 -4.80
N LEU A 194 -7.87 -11.80 -4.78
CA LEU A 194 -7.07 -11.81 -3.57
C LEU A 194 -6.38 -10.47 -3.42
N VAL A 195 -6.50 -9.92 -2.22
CA VAL A 195 -5.94 -8.63 -1.88
C VAL A 195 -5.19 -8.78 -0.57
N ASP A 196 -3.95 -8.33 -0.56
CA ASP A 196 -3.14 -8.27 0.65
C ASP A 196 -3.36 -6.92 1.32
N VAL A 197 -3.77 -6.96 2.57
CA VAL A 197 -3.96 -5.78 3.39
C VAL A 197 -2.83 -5.72 4.42
N TYR A 198 -2.09 -4.62 4.42
CA TYR A 198 -1.07 -4.34 5.40
C TYR A 198 -1.49 -3.15 6.27
N ARG A 199 -1.30 -3.31 7.58
CA ARG A 199 -1.61 -2.27 8.57
C ARG A 199 -0.43 -2.11 9.50
N VAL A 200 -0.05 -0.86 9.71
CA VAL A 200 0.99 -0.48 10.67
C VAL A 200 0.31 0.27 11.79
N PHE A 201 0.44 -0.28 12.99
CA PHE A 201 -0.05 0.34 14.20
C PHE A 201 1.11 0.86 15.04
N THR A 202 0.95 2.03 15.61
CA THR A 202 1.88 2.62 16.57
C THR A 202 1.33 2.42 17.98
N HIS A 203 2.22 2.41 18.99
CA HIS A 203 1.82 2.41 20.41
C HIS A 203 0.92 1.25 20.88
N LEU A 204 0.81 0.15 20.13
CA LEU A 204 0.08 -1.05 20.58
C LEU A 204 0.88 -1.90 21.58
N LEU A 205 2.20 -1.91 21.44
CA LEU A 205 3.07 -2.67 22.32
C LEU A 205 3.25 -1.92 23.63
N LYS A 206 2.95 -2.60 24.73
CA LYS A 206 3.29 -2.15 26.08
C LYS A 206 4.47 -2.98 26.57
N PRO A 207 5.51 -2.35 27.13
CA PRO A 207 6.62 -3.09 27.71
C PRO A 207 6.08 -4.02 28.82
N PHE A 208 6.53 -5.26 28.81
CA PHE A 208 6.26 -6.21 29.87
C PHE A 208 7.55 -7.00 30.18
N PRO A 209 8.13 -6.86 31.38
CA PRO A 209 7.67 -6.01 32.49
C PRO A 209 7.78 -4.51 32.18
N GLU A 210 7.04 -3.68 32.93
CA GLU A 210 7.05 -2.22 32.77
C GLU A 210 8.41 -1.62 33.12
N GLU A 211 9.09 -2.22 34.10
CA GLU A 211 10.45 -1.89 34.51
C GLU A 211 11.35 -3.10 34.27
N ILE A 212 12.50 -2.86 33.64
CA ILE A 212 13.54 -3.87 33.40
C ILE A 212 14.75 -3.47 34.23
N THR A 213 15.23 -4.38 35.07
CA THR A 213 16.42 -4.13 35.89
C THR A 213 17.68 -4.38 35.06
N GLN A 214 18.79 -3.73 35.42
CA GLN A 214 20.07 -3.90 34.71
C GLN A 214 20.61 -5.35 34.74
N SER A 215 20.07 -6.20 35.63
CA SER A 215 20.39 -7.62 35.75
C SER A 215 19.61 -8.54 34.80
N ASP A 216 18.65 -8.02 34.02
CA ASP A 216 17.74 -8.84 33.19
C ASP A 216 18.28 -9.15 31.77
N VAL A 217 19.60 -9.26 31.58
CA VAL A 217 20.26 -9.53 30.28
C VAL A 217 20.81 -10.94 30.19
#